data_AF-A0A830GJ89-F1
#
_entry.id   AF-A0A830GJ89-F1
#
_cell.length_a   1.000
_cell.length_b   1.000
_cell.length_c   1.000
_cell.angle_alpha   90.00
_cell.angle_beta   90.00
_cell.angle_gamma   90.00
#
_symmetry.space_group_name_H-M   'P 1'
#
loop_
_entity.id
_entity.type
_entity.pdbx_description
1 polymer ?
#
loop_
_entity_poly.entity_id
_entity_poly.type
_entity_poly.pdbx_seq_one_letter_code
_entity_poly.pdbx_strand_id
1 'polypeptide(L)'
;MDEHTRDPTVAPPDGDPAGWRADGQWEHATLRRAVVHGVRLYNAGEFHDSHDCFEDEWYNYGRGSTESKFLHGMVQVAAGAYKHFDFEDDDGMRSLFRTSLQYFRGVPNDYYGVDLLDVRTTVTNALQDPSVLDGWQIRLDGGYPVADETDVAFAEDLD
;
A
#
# COMPACT_ATOMS: atom_id res chain seq x y z
N MET A 1 23.24 -1.34 10.57
CA MET A 1 22.86 0.05 10.27
C MET A 1 22.14 -0.12 8.96
N ASP A 2 20.84 -0.35 9.09
CA ASP A 2 20.13 -1.17 8.11
C ASP A 2 19.83 -0.28 6.91
N GLU A 3 20.18 -0.79 5.72
CA GLU A 3 20.32 -0.07 4.43
C GLU A 3 19.06 0.69 3.98
N HIS A 4 17.95 0.50 4.69
CA HIS A 4 16.59 0.95 4.39
C HIS A 4 16.18 2.29 5.03
N THR A 5 17.02 2.91 5.87
CA THR A 5 16.59 4.04 6.73
C THR A 5 16.67 5.43 6.09
N ARG A 6 17.41 5.61 4.99
CA ARG A 6 17.61 6.94 4.39
C ARG A 6 17.56 6.90 2.87
N ASP A 7 16.56 7.57 2.32
CA ASP A 7 16.45 7.85 0.89
C ASP A 7 16.08 9.33 0.70
N PRO A 8 16.99 10.16 0.13
CA PRO A 8 16.73 11.58 -0.09
C PRO A 8 15.72 11.85 -1.21
N THR A 9 15.33 10.84 -1.99
CA THR A 9 14.35 10.98 -3.08
C THR A 9 12.91 10.98 -2.56
N VAL A 10 12.71 10.58 -1.30
CA VAL A 10 11.38 10.48 -0.69
C VAL A 10 11.00 11.80 -0.01
N ALA A 11 9.92 12.40 -0.48
CA ALA A 11 9.39 13.65 0.06
C ALA A 11 8.88 13.49 1.52
N PRO A 12 8.92 14.58 2.33
CA PRO A 12 8.22 14.63 3.61
C PRO A 12 6.70 14.51 3.40
N PRO A 13 5.95 14.02 4.41
CA PRO A 13 4.49 13.98 4.37
C PRO A 13 3.88 15.37 4.55
N ASP A 14 2.59 15.46 4.25
CA ASP A 14 1.73 16.52 4.79
C ASP A 14 1.35 16.16 6.24
N GLY A 15 1.79 16.96 7.21
CA GLY A 15 1.55 16.73 8.64
C GLY A 15 2.56 15.77 9.29
N ASP A 16 2.15 15.09 10.36
CA ASP A 16 3.00 14.17 11.15
C ASP A 16 2.36 12.78 11.28
N PRO A 17 2.17 12.04 10.16
CA PRO A 17 1.56 10.72 10.18
C PRO A 17 2.43 9.69 10.91
N ALA A 18 1.82 8.59 11.36
CA ALA A 18 2.57 7.49 11.94
C ALA A 18 3.64 6.95 10.96
N GLY A 19 4.88 6.82 11.44
CA GLY A 19 6.05 6.50 10.62
C GLY A 19 6.94 7.73 10.32
N TRP A 20 6.44 8.94 10.53
CA TRP A 20 7.25 10.17 10.49
C TRP A 20 7.89 10.45 11.85
N ARG A 21 9.19 10.74 11.86
CA ARG A 21 9.98 11.00 13.08
C ARG A 21 10.16 12.50 13.30
N ALA A 22 10.34 12.89 14.56
CA ALA A 22 10.54 14.28 14.96
C ALA A 22 11.82 14.93 14.41
N ASP A 23 12.77 14.16 13.89
CA ASP A 23 13.98 14.65 13.22
C ASP A 23 13.76 14.95 11.72
N GLY A 24 12.51 14.90 11.24
CA GLY A 24 12.16 15.24 9.87
C GLY A 24 12.50 14.14 8.87
N GLN A 25 12.40 12.88 9.30
CA GLN A 25 12.67 11.71 8.48
C GLN A 25 11.59 10.65 8.68
N TRP A 26 11.35 9.85 7.64
CA TRP A 26 10.62 8.59 7.81
C TRP A 26 11.44 7.63 8.68
N GLU A 27 10.77 6.79 9.47
CA GLU A 27 11.40 5.68 10.21
C GLU A 27 12.11 4.74 9.23
N HIS A 28 11.44 4.39 8.12
CA HIS A 28 11.99 3.62 7.02
C HIS A 28 11.66 4.28 5.69
N ALA A 29 12.68 4.87 5.04
CA ALA A 29 12.48 5.63 3.82
C ALA A 29 12.09 4.73 2.62
N THR A 30 12.60 3.51 2.58
CA THR A 30 12.23 2.51 1.55
C THR A 30 10.79 2.04 1.70
N LEU A 31 10.27 1.88 2.92
CA LEU A 31 8.83 1.62 3.16
C LEU A 31 7.98 2.74 2.60
N ARG A 32 8.36 3.99 2.88
CA ARG A 32 7.67 5.14 2.30
C ARG A 32 7.76 5.13 0.76
N ARG A 33 8.91 4.80 0.18
CA ARG A 33 9.08 4.72 -1.28
C ARG A 33 8.13 3.68 -1.90
N ALA A 34 8.06 2.48 -1.30
CA ALA A 34 7.11 1.44 -1.70
C ALA A 34 5.66 1.90 -1.60
N VAL A 35 5.31 2.65 -0.53
CA VAL A 35 3.98 3.26 -0.40
C VAL A 35 3.67 4.24 -1.52
N VAL A 36 4.61 5.12 -1.87
CA VAL A 36 4.42 6.12 -2.92
C VAL A 36 4.17 5.44 -4.27
N HIS A 37 5.07 4.54 -4.69
CA HIS A 37 4.92 3.84 -5.98
C HIS A 37 3.69 2.92 -5.98
N GLY A 38 3.55 2.08 -4.96
CA GLY A 38 2.46 1.10 -4.87
C GLY A 38 1.07 1.74 -4.84
N VAL A 39 0.87 2.85 -4.13
CA VAL A 39 -0.42 3.57 -4.12
C VAL A 39 -0.69 4.25 -5.45
N ARG A 40 0.32 4.87 -6.06
CA ARG A 40 0.16 5.54 -7.35
C ARG A 40 -0.20 4.56 -8.47
N LEU A 41 0.45 3.40 -8.49
CA LEU A 41 0.15 2.29 -9.41
C LEU A 41 -1.26 1.74 -9.17
N TYR A 42 -1.64 1.49 -7.92
CA TYR A 42 -3.01 1.07 -7.57
C TYR A 42 -4.05 2.07 -8.10
N ASN A 43 -3.83 3.36 -7.88
CA ASN A 43 -4.74 4.42 -8.28
C ASN A 43 -4.81 4.62 -9.81
N ALA A 44 -3.82 4.11 -10.55
CA ALA A 44 -3.80 4.08 -12.00
C ALA A 44 -4.42 2.79 -12.58
N GLY A 45 -4.74 1.80 -11.75
CA GLY A 45 -5.25 0.49 -12.17
C GLY A 45 -4.17 -0.56 -12.46
N GLU A 46 -2.89 -0.24 -12.21
CA GLU A 46 -1.76 -1.16 -12.40
C GLU A 46 -1.59 -2.04 -11.14
N PHE A 47 -2.55 -2.94 -10.91
CA PHE A 47 -2.65 -3.68 -9.65
C PHE A 47 -1.55 -4.73 -9.43
N HIS A 48 -1.00 -5.30 -10.50
CA HIS A 48 0.12 -6.22 -10.42
C HIS A 48 1.40 -5.50 -9.97
N ASP A 49 1.78 -4.43 -10.68
CA ASP A 49 2.95 -3.61 -10.34
C ASP A 49 2.83 -2.99 -8.94
N SER A 50 1.61 -2.59 -8.56
CA SER A 50 1.31 -2.15 -7.19
C SER A 50 1.60 -3.24 -6.15
N HIS A 51 1.19 -4.48 -6.43
CA HIS A 51 1.47 -5.63 -5.57
C HIS A 51 2.97 -5.82 -5.39
N ASP A 52 3.73 -5.80 -6.48
CA ASP A 52 5.17 -6.09 -6.47
C ASP A 52 5.94 -5.04 -5.67
N CYS A 53 5.57 -3.76 -5.80
CA CYS A 53 6.12 -2.67 -4.97
C CYS A 53 5.96 -2.94 -3.46
N PHE A 54 4.80 -3.45 -3.03
CA PHE A 54 4.56 -3.76 -1.63
C PHE A 54 5.21 -5.08 -1.20
N GLU A 55 5.28 -6.07 -2.09
CA GLU A 55 5.85 -7.39 -1.80
C GLU A 55 7.37 -7.34 -1.64
N ASP A 56 8.08 -6.63 -2.52
CA ASP A 56 9.53 -6.43 -2.42
C ASP A 56 9.91 -5.89 -1.04
N GLU A 57 9.23 -4.82 -0.62
CA GLU A 57 9.52 -4.15 0.64
C GLU A 57 9.04 -4.96 1.86
N TRP A 58 8.00 -5.78 1.72
CA TRP A 58 7.47 -6.62 2.82
C TRP A 58 8.53 -7.56 3.40
N TYR A 59 9.38 -8.15 2.56
CA TYR A 59 10.38 -9.11 2.98
C TYR A 59 11.44 -8.52 3.92
N ASN A 60 11.58 -7.19 3.99
CA ASN A 60 12.58 -6.49 4.79
C ASN A 60 12.26 -6.43 6.30
N TYR A 61 11.01 -6.68 6.73
CA TYR A 61 10.57 -6.39 8.11
C TYR A 61 10.32 -7.60 9.01
N GLY A 62 10.75 -8.79 8.59
CA GLY A 62 10.54 -10.03 9.35
C GLY A 62 9.04 -10.31 9.58
N ARG A 63 8.69 -10.96 10.70
CA ARG A 63 7.30 -11.34 11.02
C ARG A 63 6.78 -10.63 12.27
N GLY A 64 5.58 -10.05 12.16
CA GLY A 64 4.80 -9.58 13.30
C GLY A 64 5.01 -8.13 13.71
N SER A 65 5.97 -7.43 13.11
CA SER A 65 6.15 -5.97 13.21
C SER A 65 4.95 -5.22 12.60
N THR A 66 4.81 -3.94 12.92
CA THR A 66 3.74 -3.09 12.35
C THR A 66 3.96 -2.90 10.86
N GLU A 67 5.22 -2.74 10.45
CA GLU A 67 5.70 -2.59 9.09
C GLU A 67 5.33 -3.83 8.25
N SER A 68 5.71 -5.02 8.72
CA SER A 68 5.41 -6.29 8.05
C SER A 68 3.90 -6.54 7.94
N LYS A 69 3.13 -6.21 8.97
CA LYS A 69 1.67 -6.30 8.95
C LYS A 69 1.05 -5.33 7.94
N PHE A 70 1.50 -4.08 7.93
CA PHE A 70 1.00 -3.08 7.00
C PHE A 70 1.28 -3.51 5.55
N LEU A 71 2.53 -3.83 5.23
CA LEU A 71 2.93 -4.20 3.87
C LEU A 71 2.19 -5.46 3.40
N HIS A 72 2.11 -6.50 4.23
CA HIS A 72 1.36 -7.71 3.87
C HIS A 72 -0.14 -7.42 3.64
N GLY A 73 -0.73 -6.51 4.42
CA GLY A 73 -2.09 -6.05 4.16
C GLY A 73 -2.22 -5.36 2.79
N MET A 74 -1.28 -4.46 2.45
CA MET A 74 -1.28 -3.74 1.17
C MET A 74 -1.03 -4.66 -0.04
N VAL A 75 -0.10 -5.62 0.08
CA VAL A 75 0.11 -6.72 -0.90
C VAL A 75 -1.22 -7.39 -1.23
N GLN A 76 -1.99 -7.76 -0.20
CA GLN A 76 -3.27 -8.45 -0.40
C GLN A 76 -4.40 -7.54 -0.91
N VAL A 77 -4.33 -6.23 -0.64
CA VAL A 77 -5.27 -5.25 -1.24
C VAL A 77 -5.00 -5.13 -2.74
N ALA A 78 -3.74 -4.98 -3.15
CA ALA A 78 -3.35 -4.92 -4.56
C ALA A 78 -3.68 -6.23 -5.30
N ALA A 79 -3.26 -7.39 -4.77
CA ALA A 79 -3.58 -8.68 -5.37
C ALA A 79 -5.10 -8.99 -5.40
N GLY A 80 -5.86 -8.52 -4.40
CA GLY A 80 -7.31 -8.66 -4.39
C GLY A 80 -7.97 -7.84 -5.50
N ALA A 81 -7.55 -6.59 -5.69
CA ALA A 81 -8.02 -5.76 -6.79
C ALA A 81 -7.64 -6.36 -8.15
N TYR A 82 -6.39 -6.82 -8.32
CA TYR A 82 -5.94 -7.52 -9.52
C TYR A 82 -6.83 -8.72 -9.87
N LYS A 83 -7.16 -9.55 -8.87
CA LYS A 83 -8.10 -10.67 -9.06
C LYS A 83 -9.49 -10.24 -9.53
N HIS A 84 -10.01 -9.14 -8.98
CA HIS A 84 -11.31 -8.64 -9.36
C HIS A 84 -11.32 -8.07 -10.78
N PHE A 85 -10.39 -7.16 -11.10
CA PHE A 85 -10.42 -6.41 -12.36
C PHE A 85 -9.87 -7.20 -13.56
N ASP A 86 -8.81 -8.00 -13.39
CA ASP A 86 -8.15 -8.69 -14.50
C ASP A 86 -8.69 -10.10 -14.75
N PHE A 87 -9.27 -10.73 -13.73
CA PHE A 87 -9.72 -12.12 -13.79
C PHE A 87 -11.20 -12.33 -13.46
N GLU A 88 -11.93 -11.29 -13.07
CA GLU A 88 -13.32 -11.39 -12.61
C GLU A 88 -13.47 -12.42 -11.46
N ASP A 89 -12.41 -12.62 -10.67
CA ASP A 89 -12.31 -13.60 -9.58
C ASP A 89 -12.63 -12.95 -8.23
N ASP A 90 -13.92 -12.66 -8.03
CA ASP A 90 -14.40 -12.06 -6.78
C ASP A 90 -14.19 -12.96 -5.56
N ASP A 91 -14.20 -14.29 -5.73
CA ASP A 91 -13.99 -15.22 -4.61
C ASP A 91 -12.55 -15.17 -4.12
N GLY A 92 -11.60 -15.10 -5.06
CA GLY A 92 -10.19 -14.86 -4.76
C GLY A 92 -9.96 -13.48 -4.14
N MET A 93 -10.56 -12.41 -4.69
CA MET A 93 -10.54 -11.06 -4.09
C MET A 93 -11.05 -11.10 -2.64
N ARG A 94 -12.24 -11.68 -2.41
CA ARG A 94 -12.85 -11.79 -1.08
C ARG A 94 -11.96 -12.58 -0.10
N SER A 95 -11.24 -13.59 -0.57
CA SER A 95 -10.29 -14.33 0.27
C SER A 95 -9.16 -13.42 0.75
N LEU A 96 -8.48 -12.73 -0.17
CA LEU A 96 -7.37 -11.82 0.13
C LEU A 96 -7.79 -10.64 0.98
N PHE A 97 -8.97 -10.07 0.72
CA PHE A 97 -9.50 -8.94 1.50
C PHE A 97 -9.81 -9.32 2.95
N ARG A 98 -10.28 -10.55 3.21
CA ARG A 98 -10.48 -11.01 4.60
C ARG A 98 -9.17 -11.17 5.36
N THR A 99 -8.10 -11.59 4.69
CA THR A 99 -6.79 -11.73 5.31
C THR A 99 -6.09 -10.36 5.45
N SER A 100 -6.27 -9.44 4.51
CA SER A 100 -5.66 -8.10 4.59
C SER A 100 -6.19 -7.33 5.81
N LEU A 101 -7.50 -7.41 6.05
CA LEU A 101 -8.14 -6.83 7.25
C LEU A 101 -7.61 -7.43 8.57
N GLN A 102 -7.15 -8.68 8.57
CA GLN A 102 -6.50 -9.27 9.75
C GLN A 102 -5.10 -8.71 9.95
N TYR A 103 -4.33 -8.55 8.88
CA TYR A 103 -3.00 -7.95 8.93
C TYR A 103 -3.03 -6.51 9.40
N PHE A 104 -4.00 -5.72 8.93
CA PHE A 104 -4.12 -4.33 9.35
C PHE A 104 -4.49 -4.14 10.84
N ARG A 105 -4.86 -5.19 11.59
CA ARG A 105 -5.19 -5.04 13.01
C ARG A 105 -4.01 -4.50 13.82
N GLY A 106 -4.22 -3.34 14.44
CA GLY A 106 -3.23 -2.66 15.27
C GLY A 106 -2.26 -1.76 14.50
N VAL A 107 -2.37 -1.69 13.17
CA VAL A 107 -1.65 -0.69 12.37
C VAL A 107 -2.36 0.68 12.53
N PRO A 108 -1.64 1.80 12.70
CA PRO A 108 -2.24 3.14 12.73
C PRO A 108 -3.09 3.43 11.48
N ASN A 109 -4.11 4.28 11.62
CA ASN A 109 -5.04 4.59 10.52
C ASN A 109 -4.47 5.57 9.48
N ASP A 110 -3.33 6.19 9.77
CA ASP A 110 -2.63 7.20 8.98
C ASP A 110 -1.21 6.75 8.62
N TYR A 111 -0.94 5.44 8.68
CA TYR A 111 0.40 4.89 8.60
C TYR A 111 1.08 5.20 7.26
N TYR A 112 2.28 5.79 7.33
CA TYR A 112 3.06 6.22 6.17
C TYR A 112 2.31 7.16 5.21
N GLY A 113 1.33 7.92 5.72
CA GLY A 113 0.52 8.88 4.95
C GLY A 113 -0.69 8.27 4.24
N VAL A 114 -0.89 6.96 4.32
CA VAL A 114 -2.07 6.28 3.76
C VAL A 114 -3.27 6.48 4.69
N ASP A 115 -4.43 6.82 4.13
CA ASP A 115 -5.71 6.74 4.85
C ASP A 115 -6.15 5.28 4.99
N LEU A 116 -5.56 4.59 5.95
CA LEU A 116 -5.79 3.17 6.17
C LEU A 116 -7.18 2.90 6.77
N LEU A 117 -7.84 3.91 7.33
CA LEU A 117 -9.24 3.79 7.74
C LEU A 117 -10.16 3.68 6.51
N ASP A 118 -9.94 4.51 5.49
CA ASP A 118 -10.65 4.42 4.20
C ASP A 118 -10.40 3.05 3.55
N VAL A 119 -9.14 2.63 3.43
CA VAL A 119 -8.78 1.30 2.90
C VAL A 119 -9.54 0.17 3.61
N ARG A 120 -9.53 0.14 4.95
CA ARG A 120 -10.25 -0.90 5.70
C ARG A 120 -11.75 -0.85 5.45
N THR A 121 -12.32 0.35 5.38
CA THR A 121 -13.75 0.53 5.15
C THR A 121 -14.14 0.01 3.78
N THR A 122 -13.43 0.43 2.73
CA THR A 122 -13.73 0.03 1.35
C THR A 122 -13.51 -1.46 1.13
N VAL A 123 -12.39 -2.01 1.61
CA VAL A 123 -12.11 -3.45 1.56
C VAL A 123 -13.18 -4.26 2.29
N THR A 124 -13.67 -3.79 3.44
CA THR A 124 -14.77 -4.44 4.17
C THR A 124 -16.07 -4.41 3.36
N ASN A 125 -16.39 -3.29 2.73
CA ASN A 125 -17.59 -3.16 1.89
C ASN A 125 -17.50 -4.04 0.63
N ALA A 126 -16.31 -4.15 0.02
CA ALA A 126 -16.06 -4.98 -1.15
C ALA A 126 -16.27 -6.49 -0.88
N LEU A 127 -16.22 -6.93 0.38
CA LEU A 127 -16.60 -8.29 0.76
C LEU A 127 -18.09 -8.58 0.50
N GLN A 128 -18.94 -7.56 0.49
CA GLN A 128 -20.38 -7.68 0.23
C GLN A 128 -20.74 -7.24 -1.19
N ASP A 129 -20.11 -6.17 -1.67
CA ASP A 129 -20.38 -5.57 -2.97
C ASP A 129 -19.07 -5.14 -3.63
N PRO A 130 -18.51 -5.95 -4.55
CA PRO A 130 -17.24 -5.64 -5.22
C PRO A 130 -17.24 -4.31 -5.98
N SER A 131 -18.41 -3.83 -6.43
CA SER A 131 -18.51 -2.59 -7.21
C SER A 131 -18.08 -1.33 -6.45
N VAL A 132 -17.92 -1.40 -5.12
CA VAL A 132 -17.33 -0.30 -4.34
C VAL A 132 -15.86 -0.03 -4.69
N LEU A 133 -15.19 -0.96 -5.38
CA LEU A 133 -13.84 -0.75 -5.91
C LEU A 133 -13.85 0.07 -7.21
N ASP A 134 -14.98 0.17 -7.91
CA ASP A 134 -15.06 0.85 -9.20
C ASP A 134 -14.76 2.34 -9.06
N GLY A 135 -13.59 2.75 -9.58
CA GLY A 135 -13.10 4.13 -9.47
C GLY A 135 -12.67 4.54 -8.06
N TRP A 136 -12.60 3.61 -7.11
CA TRP A 136 -12.00 3.88 -5.81
C TRP A 136 -10.49 4.06 -5.95
N GLN A 137 -9.96 5.05 -5.25
CA GLN A 137 -8.55 5.36 -5.20
C GLN A 137 -8.12 5.45 -3.73
N ILE A 138 -6.94 4.93 -3.43
CA ILE A 138 -6.33 5.01 -2.11
C ILE A 138 -5.84 6.44 -1.88
N ARG A 139 -6.30 7.05 -0.80
CA ARG A 139 -5.84 8.38 -0.38
C ARG A 139 -4.44 8.29 0.23
N LEU A 140 -3.54 9.15 -0.25
CA LEU A 140 -2.17 9.31 0.26
C LEU A 140 -1.88 10.80 0.44
N ASP A 141 -1.42 11.16 1.64
CA ASP A 141 -1.13 12.54 2.07
C ASP A 141 -2.29 13.51 1.76
N GLY A 142 -3.51 13.06 2.00
CA GLY A 142 -4.72 13.86 1.77
C GLY A 142 -5.20 13.92 0.30
N GLY A 143 -4.38 13.49 -0.67
CA GLY A 143 -4.71 13.46 -2.10
C GLY A 143 -4.92 12.07 -2.68
N TYR A 144 -5.07 12.00 -4.01
CA TYR A 144 -5.19 10.76 -4.79
C TYR A 144 -4.13 10.75 -5.89
N PRO A 145 -2.85 10.55 -5.54
CA PRO A 145 -1.78 10.54 -6.53
C PRO A 145 -1.94 9.33 -7.45
N VAL A 146 -1.61 9.51 -8.73
CA VAL A 146 -1.63 8.47 -9.77
C VAL A 146 -0.24 8.29 -10.34
N ALA A 147 0.03 7.11 -10.90
CA ALA A 147 1.33 6.76 -11.47
C ALA A 147 1.76 7.68 -12.60
N ASP A 148 3.06 7.97 -12.64
CA ASP A 148 3.77 8.50 -13.80
C ASP A 148 4.83 7.49 -14.30
N GLU A 149 5.60 7.87 -15.33
CA GLU A 149 6.62 7.01 -15.94
C GLU A 149 7.68 6.52 -14.95
N THR A 150 7.93 7.27 -13.86
CA THR A 150 8.91 6.88 -12.84
C THR A 150 8.42 5.77 -11.93
N ASP A 151 7.10 5.70 -11.71
CA ASP A 151 6.47 4.65 -10.90
C ASP A 151 6.47 3.32 -11.66
N VAL A 152 6.18 3.36 -12.97
CA VAL A 152 6.23 2.18 -13.85
C VAL A 152 7.67 1.66 -13.97
N ALA A 153 8.64 2.53 -14.25
CA ALA A 153 10.04 2.14 -14.33
C ALA A 153 10.56 1.55 -13.01
N PHE A 154 10.10 2.07 -11.86
CA PHE A 154 10.45 1.50 -10.55
C PHE A 154 9.94 0.06 -10.41
N ALA A 155 8.69 -0.21 -10.79
CA ALA A 155 8.11 -1.55 -10.71
C ALA A 155 8.79 -2.53 -11.68
N GLU A 156 9.08 -2.11 -12.92
CA GLU A 156 9.81 -2.93 -13.90
C GLU A 156 11.21 -3.34 -13.43
N ASP A 157 11.86 -2.53 -12.60
CA ASP A 157 13.19 -2.84 -12.03
C ASP A 157 13.13 -3.87 -10.86
N LEU A 158 11.95 -4.22 -10.35
CA LEU A 158 11.77 -5.22 -9.28
C LEU A 158 11.70 -6.67 -9.79
N ASP A 159 11.36 -6.86 -11.07
CA ASP A 159 11.23 -8.16 -11.78
C ASP A 159 12.56 -8.72 -12.32
#